data_AF-A0A2S3Z678-F1
#
_entry.id   AF-A0A2S3Z678-F1
#
_cell.length_a   1.000
_cell.length_b   1.000
_cell.length_c   1.000
_cell.angle_alpha   90.00
_cell.angle_beta   90.00
_cell.angle_gamma   90.00
#
_symmetry.space_group_name_H-M   'P 1'
#
loop_
_entity.id
_entity.type
_entity.pdbx_description
1 polymer ?
#
loop_
_entity_poly.entity_id
_entity_poly.type
_entity_poly.pdbx_seq_one_letter_code
_entity_poly.pdbx_strand_id
1 'polypeptide(L)'
;MNAATISPAGYDDNFLELPLQLPAPHKGIITRELSYTHFTVLLEPVRRLALVTGVNIDGDQLVDVDRGDDWHFDSRIPINEQTGEAVYAKNDLDRGHLVRRRDPVWGDAATARQANADSFAYTNAAPQAGAFNQSKELWLGLEDHVLTYARTNEHRISVFTAPVLSIEDPVYRGTGIPQSFWKIAAWTTTMNGSTVLRSAGFVLDQSPQLADIDLDDAGRRALIDGTPPPLGPYRTYQVPVVDIAVLTGLNLTVLAEADVLAPLPTIRDDAGPRELWVELPEISEVRLEPQPDRLPA
;
A
#
# COMPACT_ATOMS: atom_id res chain seq x y z
N MET A 1 31.87 -3.60 -20.43
CA MET A 1 31.93 -2.98 -19.09
C MET A 1 30.91 -3.72 -18.25
N ASN A 2 31.36 -4.52 -17.27
CA ASN A 2 30.45 -5.26 -16.41
C ASN A 2 29.78 -4.25 -15.48
N ALA A 3 28.47 -4.03 -15.67
CA ALA A 3 27.67 -3.34 -14.69
C ALA A 3 27.78 -4.15 -13.40
N ALA A 4 28.31 -3.56 -12.33
CA ALA A 4 28.23 -4.16 -11.01
C ALA A 4 26.75 -4.40 -10.74
N THR A 5 26.36 -5.67 -10.59
CA THR A 5 25.03 -6.05 -10.16
C THR A 5 24.86 -5.54 -8.73
N ILE A 6 24.21 -4.38 -8.58
CA ILE A 6 23.76 -3.89 -7.28
C ILE A 6 22.73 -4.92 -6.81
N SER A 7 23.06 -5.65 -5.75
CA SER A 7 22.07 -6.54 -5.12
C SER A 7 21.08 -5.63 -4.39
N PRO A 8 19.78 -5.69 -4.71
CA PRO A 8 18.83 -4.77 -4.10
C PRO A 8 18.72 -5.04 -2.60
N ALA A 9 18.87 -3.99 -1.78
CA ALA A 9 18.89 -4.11 -0.32
C ALA A 9 17.49 -4.34 0.30
N GLY A 10 16.42 -4.14 -0.45
CA GLY A 10 15.06 -4.26 0.07
C GLY A 10 14.60 -3.05 0.87
N TYR A 11 13.61 -3.30 1.71
CA TYR A 11 13.15 -2.40 2.76
C TYR A 11 14.12 -2.52 3.95
N ASP A 12 14.55 -1.38 4.49
CA ASP A 12 15.41 -1.27 5.66
C ASP A 12 14.57 -0.97 6.91
N ASP A 13 14.54 -1.94 7.82
CA ASP A 13 13.83 -1.83 9.10
C ASP A 13 14.40 -0.73 10.02
N ASN A 14 15.63 -0.23 9.77
CA ASN A 14 16.27 0.83 10.54
C ASN A 14 16.31 2.16 9.78
N PHE A 15 15.48 2.31 8.74
CA PHE A 15 15.46 3.52 7.91
C PHE A 15 15.00 4.76 8.67
N LEU A 16 13.98 4.60 9.52
CA LEU A 16 13.50 5.61 10.45
C LEU A 16 14.37 5.63 11.72
N GLU A 17 14.31 6.73 12.49
CA GLU A 17 15.05 6.83 13.76
C GLU A 17 14.66 5.76 14.79
N LEU A 18 13.46 5.19 14.66
CA LEU A 18 13.00 4.05 15.44
C LEU A 18 12.86 2.84 14.49
N PRO A 19 13.37 1.65 14.87
CA PRO A 19 13.23 0.46 14.06
C PRO A 19 11.75 0.14 13.80
N LEU A 20 11.42 -0.13 12.55
CA LEU A 20 10.08 -0.47 12.09
C LEU A 20 10.17 -1.64 11.13
N GLN A 21 9.72 -2.81 11.56
CA GLN A 21 9.75 -4.00 10.73
C GLN A 21 8.69 -3.94 9.63
N LEU A 22 9.01 -4.53 8.47
CA LEU A 22 8.02 -4.83 7.45
C LEU A 22 6.84 -5.64 8.04
N PRO A 23 5.58 -5.22 7.84
CA PRO A 23 4.43 -5.99 8.28
C PRO A 23 4.45 -7.41 7.74
N ALA A 24 4.20 -8.38 8.63
CA ALA A 24 4.22 -9.79 8.29
C ALA A 24 2.86 -10.44 8.58
N PRO A 25 2.46 -11.47 7.81
CA PRO A 25 1.31 -12.27 8.14
C PRO A 25 1.50 -13.04 9.45
N HIS A 26 0.38 -13.52 9.99
CA HIS A 26 0.43 -14.57 11.02
C HIS A 26 1.17 -15.82 10.53
N LYS A 27 1.73 -16.57 11.49
CA LYS A 27 2.49 -17.81 11.23
C LYS A 27 1.66 -18.79 10.39
N GLY A 28 2.29 -19.37 9.37
CA GLY A 28 1.69 -20.41 8.52
C GLY A 28 1.23 -19.94 7.15
N ILE A 29 1.17 -18.62 6.90
CA ILE A 29 1.00 -18.08 5.55
C ILE A 29 2.34 -18.17 4.82
N ILE A 30 2.34 -18.77 3.64
CA ILE A 30 3.53 -18.92 2.80
C ILE A 30 3.65 -17.65 1.95
N THR A 31 4.83 -17.03 1.98
CA THR A 31 5.15 -15.87 1.14
C THR A 31 6.48 -16.06 0.41
N ARG A 32 6.64 -15.34 -0.70
CA ARG A 32 7.95 -15.08 -1.31
C ARG A 32 8.38 -13.67 -0.94
N GLU A 33 9.50 -13.55 -0.24
CA GLU A 33 10.10 -12.25 0.04
C GLU A 33 11.00 -11.85 -1.13
N LEU A 34 10.72 -10.70 -1.72
CA LEU A 34 11.41 -10.17 -2.89
C LEU A 34 11.95 -8.79 -2.57
N SER A 35 13.24 -8.72 -2.27
CA SER A 35 13.95 -7.46 -2.09
C SER A 35 14.18 -6.79 -3.44
N TYR A 36 13.76 -5.53 -3.55
CA TYR A 36 14.04 -4.61 -4.65
C TYR A 36 14.79 -3.40 -4.10
N THR A 37 15.16 -2.46 -4.96
CA THR A 37 15.95 -1.30 -4.53
C THR A 37 15.05 -0.38 -3.69
N HIS A 38 15.32 -0.28 -2.40
CA HIS A 38 14.59 0.52 -1.38
C HIS A 38 13.18 0.04 -1.03
N PHE A 39 12.74 -1.11 -1.55
CA PHE A 39 11.45 -1.69 -1.18
C PHE A 39 11.48 -3.21 -1.18
N THR A 40 10.54 -3.82 -0.48
CA THR A 40 10.35 -5.27 -0.44
C THR A 40 8.90 -5.63 -0.71
N VAL A 41 8.69 -6.73 -1.43
CA VAL A 41 7.39 -7.34 -1.67
C VAL A 41 7.33 -8.68 -0.94
N LEU A 42 6.33 -8.86 -0.08
CA LEU A 42 5.90 -10.17 0.42
C LEU A 42 4.78 -10.67 -0.49
N LEU A 43 5.12 -11.51 -1.46
CA LEU A 43 4.17 -12.07 -2.43
C LEU A 43 3.48 -13.30 -1.86
N GLU A 44 2.15 -13.38 -1.97
CA GLU A 44 1.43 -14.63 -1.72
C GLU A 44 1.38 -15.42 -3.04
N PRO A 45 2.05 -16.59 -3.14
CA PRO A 45 2.30 -17.26 -4.41
C PRO A 45 1.06 -17.90 -5.05
N VAL A 46 0.00 -18.15 -4.29
CA VAL A 46 -1.25 -18.75 -4.81
C VAL A 46 -2.14 -17.68 -5.43
N ARG A 47 -2.28 -16.54 -4.75
CA ARG A 47 -2.97 -15.32 -5.16
C ARG A 47 -2.21 -14.57 -6.23
N ARG A 48 -0.89 -14.78 -6.31
CA ARG A 48 0.02 -14.17 -7.29
C ARG A 48 0.09 -12.65 -7.19
N LEU A 49 -0.21 -12.13 -6.00
CA LEU A 49 -0.28 -10.71 -5.68
C LEU A 49 0.45 -10.47 -4.35
N ALA A 50 0.93 -9.24 -4.15
CA ALA A 50 1.56 -8.87 -2.90
C ALA A 50 0.55 -8.96 -1.75
N LEU A 51 0.96 -9.60 -0.68
CA LEU A 51 0.29 -9.52 0.62
C LEU A 51 0.66 -8.22 1.33
N VAL A 52 1.93 -7.81 1.20
CA VAL A 52 2.50 -6.57 1.72
C VAL A 52 3.56 -6.08 0.75
N THR A 53 3.60 -4.78 0.50
CA THR A 53 4.82 -4.10 0.05
C THR A 53 5.24 -3.10 1.12
N GLY A 54 6.54 -2.86 1.25
CA GLY A 54 7.09 -1.81 2.11
C GLY A 54 8.21 -1.09 1.37
N VAL A 55 8.13 0.24 1.32
CA VAL A 55 9.12 1.12 0.69
C VAL A 55 9.65 2.13 1.69
N ASN A 56 10.95 2.38 1.63
CA ASN A 56 11.58 3.52 2.30
C ASN A 56 11.71 4.67 1.32
N ILE A 57 11.27 5.85 1.73
CA ILE A 57 11.31 7.06 0.94
C ILE A 57 12.23 8.06 1.64
N ASP A 58 13.36 8.37 1.00
CA ASP A 58 14.24 9.46 1.42
C ASP A 58 13.92 10.70 0.56
N GLY A 59 13.11 11.58 1.12
CA GLY A 59 12.62 12.79 0.45
C GLY A 59 13.73 13.79 0.07
N ASP A 60 14.88 13.76 0.75
CA ASP A 60 16.01 14.65 0.48
C ASP A 60 16.89 14.15 -0.66
N GLN A 61 16.84 12.85 -0.93
CA GLN A 61 17.63 12.21 -1.96
C GLN A 61 16.81 11.84 -3.20
N LEU A 62 15.53 12.22 -3.27
CA LEU A 62 14.68 11.98 -4.44
C LEU A 62 15.30 12.57 -5.70
N VAL A 63 15.29 11.77 -6.77
CA VAL A 63 15.76 12.20 -8.08
C VAL A 63 14.70 11.95 -9.14
N ASP A 64 14.62 12.84 -10.12
CA ASP A 64 13.73 12.63 -11.25
C ASP A 64 14.40 11.72 -12.29
N VAL A 65 13.74 10.59 -12.54
CA VAL A 65 14.07 9.66 -13.62
C VAL A 65 12.90 9.64 -14.60
N ASP A 66 13.22 9.70 -15.90
CA ASP A 66 12.24 9.62 -16.97
C ASP A 66 11.34 8.39 -16.80
N ARG A 67 10.05 8.59 -17.08
CA ARG A 67 9.08 7.51 -16.96
C ARG A 67 9.35 6.45 -18.04
N GLY A 68 9.57 5.22 -17.60
CA GLY A 68 9.47 4.03 -18.45
C GLY A 68 8.05 3.42 -18.42
N ASP A 69 7.89 2.30 -19.12
CA ASP A 69 6.70 1.42 -19.03
C ASP A 69 7.13 -0.06 -19.18
N ASP A 70 8.32 -0.37 -18.66
CA ASP A 70 9.03 -1.64 -18.88
C ASP A 70 8.56 -2.70 -17.89
N TRP A 71 7.26 -3.03 -17.94
CA TRP A 71 6.67 -4.09 -17.13
C TRP A 71 7.33 -5.43 -17.42
N HIS A 72 7.73 -6.14 -16.36
CA HIS A 72 8.45 -7.39 -16.49
C HIS A 72 8.13 -8.36 -15.36
N PHE A 73 8.33 -9.65 -15.64
CA PHE A 73 8.24 -10.70 -14.64
C PHE A 73 9.50 -10.74 -13.79
N ASP A 74 9.33 -11.07 -12.50
CA ASP A 74 10.47 -11.37 -11.65
C ASP A 74 10.96 -12.80 -11.91
N SER A 75 12.17 -12.92 -12.45
CA SER A 75 12.79 -14.21 -12.78
C SER A 75 13.17 -15.08 -11.57
N ARG A 76 13.15 -14.54 -10.34
CA ARG A 76 13.48 -15.26 -9.11
C ARG A 76 12.39 -16.22 -8.67
N ILE A 77 11.17 -16.05 -9.18
CA ILE A 77 10.02 -16.90 -8.83
C ILE A 77 9.38 -17.49 -10.09
N PRO A 78 8.68 -18.64 -9.95
CA PRO A 78 7.94 -19.23 -11.05
C PRO A 78 6.91 -18.28 -11.67
N ILE A 79 6.70 -18.41 -12.98
CA ILE A 79 5.72 -17.59 -13.73
C ILE A 79 4.28 -17.77 -13.23
N ASN A 80 3.96 -18.95 -12.69
CA ASN A 80 2.63 -19.28 -12.15
C ASN A 80 2.43 -18.82 -10.69
N GLU A 81 3.42 -18.17 -10.09
CA GLU A 81 3.34 -17.58 -8.74
C GLU A 81 3.20 -16.05 -8.78
N GLN A 82 3.15 -15.43 -9.96
CA GLN A 82 3.00 -13.99 -10.12
C GLN A 82 1.97 -13.65 -11.21
N THR A 83 1.30 -12.52 -11.01
CA THR A 83 0.39 -11.96 -12.02
C THR A 83 1.22 -11.45 -13.20
N GLY A 84 0.60 -11.32 -14.37
CA GLY A 84 1.28 -10.85 -15.57
C GLY A 84 0.32 -10.27 -16.58
N GLU A 85 0.86 -9.93 -17.75
CA GLU A 85 0.14 -9.23 -18.82
C GLU A 85 -1.23 -9.80 -19.17
N ALA A 86 -1.38 -11.13 -19.05
CA ALA A 86 -2.62 -11.82 -19.39
C ALA A 86 -3.85 -11.29 -18.64
N VAL A 87 -3.73 -10.79 -17.41
CA VAL A 87 -4.89 -10.25 -16.67
C VAL A 87 -5.28 -8.85 -17.15
N TYR A 88 -4.33 -8.06 -17.63
CA TYR A 88 -4.51 -6.65 -18.03
C TYR A 88 -4.86 -6.48 -19.52
N ALA A 89 -4.59 -7.49 -20.34
CA ALA A 89 -4.74 -7.37 -21.78
C ALA A 89 -6.20 -7.20 -22.23
N LYS A 90 -6.48 -6.09 -22.92
CA LYS A 90 -7.78 -5.81 -23.58
C LYS A 90 -8.96 -5.73 -22.60
N ASN A 91 -8.77 -5.04 -21.50
CA ASN A 91 -9.81 -4.66 -20.55
C ASN A 91 -9.40 -3.34 -19.87
N ASP A 92 -10.25 -2.85 -18.98
CA ASP A 92 -10.03 -1.59 -18.25
C ASP A 92 -9.33 -1.80 -16.89
N LEU A 93 -8.58 -2.91 -16.72
CA LEU A 93 -7.70 -3.11 -15.57
C LEU A 93 -6.30 -2.59 -15.89
N ASP A 94 -5.88 -1.58 -15.15
CA ASP A 94 -4.53 -1.06 -15.15
C ASP A 94 -3.60 -1.90 -14.26
N ARG A 95 -2.30 -1.84 -14.58
CA ARG A 95 -1.20 -2.32 -13.74
C ARG A 95 -0.96 -1.31 -12.61
N GLY A 96 -1.80 -1.39 -11.58
CA GLY A 96 -1.73 -0.51 -10.43
C GLY A 96 -0.48 -0.78 -9.60
N HIS A 97 0.42 0.19 -9.53
CA HIS A 97 1.62 0.10 -8.69
C HIS A 97 1.23 0.06 -7.20
N LEU A 98 1.81 -0.87 -6.45
CA LEU A 98 1.68 -0.92 -4.99
C LEU A 98 2.71 -0.01 -4.32
N VAL A 99 3.99 -0.19 -4.64
CA VAL A 99 5.02 0.84 -4.45
C VAL A 99 5.00 1.75 -5.67
N ARG A 100 4.65 3.03 -5.47
CA ARG A 100 4.60 3.99 -6.58
C ARG A 100 6.01 4.16 -7.16
N ARG A 101 6.07 4.28 -8.49
CA ARG A 101 7.30 4.44 -9.27
C ARG A 101 8.33 5.42 -8.67
N ARG A 102 7.91 6.56 -8.11
CA ARG A 102 8.84 7.60 -7.64
C ARG A 102 9.34 7.35 -6.21
N ASP A 103 8.61 6.59 -5.41
CA ASP A 103 8.89 6.40 -3.99
C ASP A 103 10.27 5.81 -3.71
N PRO A 104 10.74 4.77 -4.44
CA PRO A 104 12.07 4.21 -4.21
C PRO A 104 13.18 4.95 -4.98
N VAL A 105 12.85 6.00 -5.76
CA VAL A 105 13.79 6.62 -6.71
C VAL A 105 14.56 7.75 -6.04
N TRP A 106 15.54 7.37 -5.23
CA TRP A 106 16.44 8.27 -4.53
C TRP A 106 17.88 7.73 -4.49
N GLY A 107 18.83 8.58 -4.12
CA GLY A 107 20.26 8.25 -4.05
C GLY A 107 21.01 8.52 -5.35
N ASP A 108 22.09 7.76 -5.61
CA ASP A 108 22.89 7.96 -6.81
C ASP A 108 22.16 7.53 -8.10
N ALA A 109 22.61 8.05 -9.25
CA ALA A 109 21.94 7.82 -10.53
C ALA A 109 21.90 6.36 -11.00
N ALA A 110 22.79 5.47 -10.53
CA ALA A 110 22.71 4.05 -10.84
C ALA A 110 21.63 3.37 -9.97
N THR A 111 21.65 3.64 -8.67
CA THR A 111 20.66 3.15 -7.70
C THR A 111 19.24 3.61 -8.07
N ALA A 112 19.05 4.90 -8.34
CA ALA A 112 17.74 5.45 -8.70
C ALA A 112 17.17 4.88 -10.02
N ARG A 113 18.04 4.64 -11.03
CA ARG A 113 17.60 3.97 -12.27
C ARG A 113 17.21 2.52 -12.03
N GLN A 114 17.92 1.81 -11.17
CA GLN A 114 17.56 0.44 -10.78
C GLN A 114 16.22 0.44 -10.02
N ALA A 115 16.03 1.33 -9.05
CA ALA A 115 14.78 1.44 -8.29
C ALA A 115 13.57 1.77 -9.18
N ASN A 116 13.76 2.67 -10.16
CA ASN A 116 12.72 2.99 -11.14
C ASN A 116 12.42 1.77 -12.04
N ALA A 117 13.41 0.97 -12.43
CA ALA A 117 13.16 -0.26 -13.18
C ALA A 117 12.42 -1.30 -12.32
N ASP A 118 12.90 -1.54 -11.10
CA ASP A 118 12.34 -2.50 -10.14
C ASP A 118 10.85 -2.25 -9.85
N SER A 119 10.40 -0.98 -9.82
CA SER A 119 9.00 -0.66 -9.57
C SER A 119 8.03 -1.20 -10.62
N PHE A 120 8.51 -1.53 -11.83
CA PHE A 120 7.73 -2.12 -12.92
C PHE A 120 7.70 -3.66 -12.90
N ALA A 121 8.20 -4.31 -11.84
CA ALA A 121 8.00 -5.75 -11.68
C ALA A 121 6.51 -6.05 -11.43
N TYR A 122 5.94 -7.06 -12.10
CA TYR A 122 4.51 -7.42 -11.92
C TYR A 122 4.16 -7.86 -10.50
N THR A 123 5.14 -8.31 -9.73
CA THR A 123 5.03 -8.61 -8.28
C THR A 123 4.70 -7.38 -7.44
N ASN A 124 5.06 -6.18 -7.92
CA ASN A 124 4.71 -4.88 -7.34
C ASN A 124 3.39 -4.32 -7.93
N ALA A 125 2.66 -5.09 -8.72
CA ALA A 125 1.41 -4.66 -9.34
C ALA A 125 0.20 -5.44 -8.81
N ALA A 126 -0.96 -4.78 -8.84
CA ALA A 126 -2.24 -5.42 -8.68
C ALA A 126 -3.25 -4.88 -9.72
N PRO A 127 -4.23 -5.69 -10.15
CA PRO A 127 -5.32 -5.23 -11.01
C PRO A 127 -6.14 -4.13 -10.35
N GLN A 128 -6.14 -2.96 -10.98
CA GLN A 128 -6.92 -1.81 -10.55
C GLN A 128 -7.78 -1.33 -11.72
N ALA A 129 -9.06 -1.07 -11.49
CA ALA A 129 -9.91 -0.42 -12.49
C ALA A 129 -9.28 0.89 -12.95
N GLY A 130 -9.29 1.19 -14.25
CA GLY A 130 -8.60 2.37 -14.79
C GLY A 130 -9.06 3.68 -14.13
N ALA A 131 -10.37 3.84 -13.90
CA ALA A 131 -10.92 4.99 -13.19
C ALA A 131 -10.44 5.08 -11.73
N PHE A 132 -10.18 3.95 -11.07
CA PHE A 132 -9.61 3.89 -9.72
C PHE A 132 -8.12 4.27 -9.73
N ASN A 133 -7.32 3.61 -10.58
CA ASN A 133 -5.86 3.83 -10.68
C ASN A 133 -5.50 5.24 -11.16
N GLN A 134 -6.32 5.83 -12.03
CA GLN A 134 -6.09 7.16 -12.62
C GLN A 134 -6.73 8.28 -11.81
N SER A 135 -7.50 7.97 -10.75
CA SER A 135 -8.02 8.99 -9.85
C SER A 135 -6.87 9.67 -9.10
N LYS A 136 -6.45 10.82 -9.63
CA LYS A 136 -5.32 11.62 -9.12
C LYS A 136 -5.56 12.18 -7.71
N GLU A 137 -6.82 12.21 -7.29
CA GLU A 137 -7.29 12.97 -6.13
C GLU A 137 -7.00 12.26 -4.80
N LEU A 138 -6.74 10.95 -4.81
CA LEU A 138 -6.72 10.17 -3.57
C LEU A 138 -5.39 9.43 -3.32
N TRP A 139 -4.85 8.75 -4.32
CA TRP A 139 -3.61 8.00 -4.17
C TRP A 139 -2.36 8.89 -4.24
N LEU A 140 -2.32 9.79 -5.22
CA LEU A 140 -1.19 10.68 -5.48
C LEU A 140 -1.15 11.85 -4.48
N GLY A 141 -2.31 12.41 -4.16
CA GLY A 141 -2.45 13.52 -3.22
C GLY A 141 -2.05 13.14 -1.79
N LEU A 142 -2.36 11.90 -1.36
CA LEU A 142 -2.00 11.42 -0.04
C LEU A 142 -0.49 11.35 0.18
N GLU A 143 0.23 10.85 -0.80
CA GLU A 143 1.69 10.77 -0.74
C GLU A 143 2.34 12.14 -0.85
N ASP A 144 1.88 13.01 -1.75
CA ASP A 144 2.43 14.37 -1.85
C ASP A 144 2.14 15.16 -0.56
N HIS A 145 1.01 14.94 0.10
CA HIS A 145 0.66 15.57 1.38
C HIS A 145 1.46 14.99 2.55
N VAL A 146 1.58 13.67 2.65
CA VAL A 146 2.39 12.99 3.68
C VAL A 146 3.87 13.31 3.52
N LEU A 147 4.40 13.33 2.28
CA LEU A 147 5.75 13.82 1.98
C LEU A 147 5.90 15.30 2.33
N THR A 148 4.94 16.15 1.98
CA THR A 148 4.98 17.59 2.33
C THR A 148 4.92 17.82 3.84
N TYR A 149 4.15 17.01 4.57
CA TYR A 149 4.12 17.04 6.03
C TYR A 149 5.47 16.57 6.60
N ALA A 150 6.01 15.45 6.11
CA ALA A 150 7.32 14.93 6.54
C ALA A 150 8.52 15.82 6.14
N ARG A 151 8.38 16.73 5.17
CA ARG A 151 9.38 17.78 4.87
C ARG A 151 9.63 18.71 6.07
N THR A 152 8.78 18.68 7.09
CA THR A 152 8.99 19.40 8.36
C THR A 152 9.71 18.55 9.43
N ASN A 153 9.93 17.24 9.19
CA ASN A 153 10.49 16.25 10.12
C ASN A 153 11.44 15.28 9.37
N GLU A 154 12.60 15.78 8.91
CA GLU A 154 13.71 14.96 8.36
C GLU A 154 13.42 14.10 7.11
N HIS A 155 12.31 14.34 6.41
CA HIS A 155 12.05 13.87 5.04
C HIS A 155 12.03 12.33 4.83
N ARG A 156 12.01 11.52 5.90
CA ARG A 156 12.00 10.04 5.81
C ARG A 156 10.67 9.44 6.18
N ILE A 157 10.16 8.56 5.30
CA ILE A 157 8.88 7.87 5.48
C ILE A 157 9.04 6.41 5.09
N SER A 158 8.39 5.52 5.86
CA SER A 158 8.10 4.16 5.43
C SER A 158 6.65 4.05 5.01
N VAL A 159 6.38 3.53 3.81
CA VAL A 159 5.02 3.32 3.32
C VAL A 159 4.80 1.85 3.06
N PHE A 160 3.67 1.35 3.54
CA PHE A 160 3.21 -0.01 3.33
C PHE A 160 1.93 0.00 2.50
N THR A 161 1.84 -0.89 1.52
CA THR A 161 0.70 -0.93 0.62
C THR A 161 0.47 -2.34 0.08
N ALA A 162 -0.78 -2.77 0.02
CA ALA A 162 -1.18 -3.96 -0.71
C ALA A 162 -2.69 -3.97 -0.99
N PRO A 163 -3.17 -4.84 -1.88
CA PRO A 163 -4.57 -5.23 -1.89
C PRO A 163 -5.00 -5.90 -0.58
N VAL A 164 -6.30 -5.83 -0.27
CA VAL A 164 -6.93 -6.76 0.66
C VAL A 164 -7.25 -8.03 -0.11
N LEU A 165 -6.61 -9.14 0.25
CA LEU A 165 -6.80 -10.43 -0.42
C LEU A 165 -7.97 -11.19 0.22
N SER A 166 -9.15 -11.09 -0.37
CA SER A 166 -10.36 -11.78 0.11
C SER A 166 -10.58 -13.10 -0.62
N ILE A 167 -11.02 -14.13 0.08
CA ILE A 167 -11.47 -15.39 -0.56
C ILE A 167 -12.70 -15.19 -1.47
N GLU A 168 -13.40 -14.07 -1.30
CA GLU A 168 -14.57 -13.67 -2.09
C GLU A 168 -14.20 -12.82 -3.32
N ASP A 169 -12.91 -12.55 -3.54
CA ASP A 169 -12.49 -11.76 -4.70
C ASP A 169 -12.91 -12.43 -6.02
N PRO A 170 -13.56 -11.68 -6.94
CA PRO A 170 -13.98 -12.23 -8.21
C PRO A 170 -12.79 -12.71 -9.02
N VAL A 171 -12.84 -13.96 -9.47
CA VAL A 171 -11.76 -14.54 -10.28
C VAL A 171 -11.94 -14.12 -11.73
N TYR A 172 -10.90 -13.49 -12.28
CA TYR A 172 -10.81 -13.14 -13.69
C TYR A 172 -9.49 -13.64 -14.27
N ARG A 173 -9.56 -14.43 -15.34
CA ARG A 173 -8.39 -15.05 -16.01
C ARG A 173 -7.45 -15.76 -15.01
N GLY A 174 -8.03 -16.40 -14.00
CA GLY A 174 -7.30 -17.14 -12.97
C GLY A 174 -6.64 -16.29 -11.89
N THR A 175 -6.97 -15.00 -11.79
CA THR A 175 -6.51 -14.08 -10.75
C THR A 175 -7.71 -13.58 -9.96
N GLY A 176 -7.69 -13.68 -8.63
CA GLY A 176 -8.71 -13.05 -7.79
C GLY A 176 -8.49 -11.53 -7.77
N ILE A 177 -9.41 -10.77 -8.37
CA ILE A 177 -9.32 -9.32 -8.52
C ILE A 177 -9.67 -8.67 -7.16
N PRO A 178 -8.71 -8.02 -6.49
CA PRO A 178 -8.96 -7.44 -5.18
C PRO A 178 -10.02 -6.36 -5.26
N GLN A 179 -10.95 -6.33 -4.30
CA GLN A 179 -11.98 -5.30 -4.28
C GLN A 179 -11.53 -4.02 -3.56
N SER A 180 -10.54 -4.13 -2.67
CA SER A 180 -10.03 -2.99 -1.91
C SER A 180 -8.52 -3.05 -1.73
N PHE A 181 -7.94 -1.91 -1.38
CA PHE A 181 -6.53 -1.72 -1.09
C PHE A 181 -6.39 -1.01 0.24
N TRP A 182 -5.24 -1.22 0.88
CA TRP A 182 -4.87 -0.51 2.08
C TRP A 182 -3.50 0.14 1.91
N LYS A 183 -3.29 1.23 2.65
CA LYS A 183 -2.01 1.93 2.75
C LYS A 183 -1.78 2.36 4.18
N ILE A 184 -0.54 2.26 4.66
CA ILE A 184 -0.12 2.85 5.92
C ILE A 184 1.15 3.63 5.66
N ALA A 185 1.16 4.91 6.01
CA ALA A 185 2.38 5.71 6.06
C ALA A 185 2.86 5.81 7.50
N ALA A 186 4.17 5.71 7.71
CA ALA A 186 4.80 5.80 9.01
C ALA A 186 6.06 6.68 8.98
N TRP A 187 6.24 7.49 10.01
CA TRP A 187 7.34 8.44 10.14
C TRP A 187 7.69 8.68 11.61
N THR A 188 8.85 9.24 11.89
CA THR A 188 9.24 9.69 13.23
C THR A 188 9.05 11.20 13.37
N THR A 189 8.74 11.63 14.59
CA THR A 189 8.71 13.04 14.97
C THR A 189 9.32 13.21 16.35
N THR A 190 9.78 14.42 16.68
CA THR A 190 10.26 14.74 18.02
C THR A 190 9.14 15.34 18.85
N MET A 191 8.75 14.67 19.95
CA MET A 191 7.77 15.16 20.90
C MET A 191 8.39 15.22 22.29
N ASN A 192 8.35 16.38 22.95
CA ASN A 192 8.95 16.60 24.27
C ASN A 192 10.44 16.17 24.36
N GLY A 193 11.20 16.36 23.28
CA GLY A 193 12.62 15.98 23.22
C GLY A 193 12.90 14.49 23.06
N SER A 194 11.88 13.67 22.78
CA SER A 194 12.01 12.24 22.48
C SER A 194 11.48 11.94 21.08
N THR A 195 12.16 11.05 20.35
CA THR A 195 11.67 10.52 19.07
C THR A 195 10.45 9.63 19.31
N VAL A 196 9.39 9.84 18.54
CA VAL A 196 8.13 9.11 18.62
C VAL A 196 7.72 8.66 17.22
N LEU A 197 7.30 7.40 17.09
CA LEU A 197 6.72 6.87 15.86
C LEU A 197 5.28 7.36 15.68
N ARG A 198 4.92 7.66 14.44
CA ARG A 198 3.57 8.03 14.01
C ARG A 198 3.19 7.22 12.78
N SER A 199 1.90 6.92 12.64
CA SER A 199 1.37 6.29 11.44
C SER A 199 -0.02 6.81 11.09
N ALA A 200 -0.41 6.66 9.83
CA ALA A 200 -1.76 6.91 9.35
C ALA A 200 -2.20 5.81 8.38
N GLY A 201 -3.37 5.23 8.63
CA GLY A 201 -3.95 4.15 7.82
C GLY A 201 -5.03 4.62 6.86
N PHE A 202 -5.08 4.00 5.69
CA PHE A 202 -6.04 4.30 4.63
C PHE A 202 -6.59 3.03 3.99
N VAL A 203 -7.87 3.05 3.63
CA VAL A 203 -8.52 2.01 2.83
C VAL A 203 -9.20 2.65 1.63
N LEU A 204 -9.03 2.03 0.48
CA LEU A 204 -9.64 2.43 -0.78
C LEU A 204 -10.44 1.26 -1.35
N ASP A 205 -11.63 1.54 -1.84
CA ASP A 205 -12.54 0.54 -2.42
C ASP A 205 -12.69 0.79 -3.92
N GLN A 206 -12.37 -0.24 -4.72
CA GLN A 206 -12.56 -0.22 -6.17
C GLN A 206 -13.77 -1.05 -6.63
N SER A 207 -14.47 -1.73 -5.71
CA SER A 207 -15.59 -2.59 -6.06
C SER A 207 -16.67 -1.90 -6.91
N PRO A 208 -17.02 -0.60 -6.70
CA PRO A 208 -17.97 0.07 -7.59
C PRO A 208 -17.48 0.18 -9.04
N GLN A 209 -16.18 0.35 -9.25
CA GLN A 209 -15.57 0.50 -10.59
C GLN A 209 -15.39 -0.84 -11.29
N LEU A 210 -15.31 -1.94 -10.54
CA LEU A 210 -15.24 -3.28 -11.13
C LEU A 210 -16.56 -3.73 -11.76
N ALA A 211 -17.71 -3.16 -11.32
CA ALA A 211 -19.03 -3.51 -11.85
C ALA A 211 -19.19 -3.17 -13.32
N ASP A 212 -18.52 -2.11 -13.79
CA ASP A 212 -18.58 -1.62 -15.16
C ASP A 212 -17.55 -2.28 -16.08
N ILE A 213 -16.61 -3.07 -15.53
CA ILE A 213 -15.62 -3.82 -16.31
C ILE A 213 -16.26 -5.13 -16.79
N ASP A 214 -15.96 -5.51 -18.05
CA ASP A 214 -16.39 -6.80 -18.62
C ASP A 214 -15.61 -7.98 -18.01
N LEU A 215 -15.89 -8.25 -16.73
CA LEU A 215 -15.58 -9.50 -16.05
C LEU A 215 -16.52 -10.58 -16.56
N ASP A 216 -16.07 -11.84 -16.55
CA ASP A 216 -16.96 -12.95 -16.89
C ASP A 216 -18.14 -13.06 -15.90
N ASP A 217 -19.19 -13.81 -16.29
CA ASP A 217 -20.42 -13.92 -15.51
C ASP A 217 -20.20 -14.46 -14.08
N ALA A 218 -19.11 -15.21 -13.86
CA ALA A 218 -18.73 -15.69 -12.54
C ALA A 218 -18.12 -14.56 -11.69
N GLY A 219 -17.23 -13.76 -12.26
CA GLY A 219 -16.67 -12.57 -11.61
C GLY A 219 -17.74 -11.53 -11.25
N ARG A 220 -18.73 -11.30 -12.11
CA ARG A 220 -19.80 -10.33 -11.83
C ARG A 220 -20.71 -10.75 -10.66
N ARG A 221 -21.00 -12.05 -10.51
CA ARG A 221 -21.81 -12.57 -9.39
C ARG A 221 -21.11 -12.43 -8.05
N ALA A 222 -19.81 -12.74 -7.99
CA ALA A 222 -19.02 -12.59 -6.76
C ALA A 222 -18.94 -11.13 -6.28
N LEU A 223 -18.94 -10.15 -7.19
CA LEU A 223 -18.97 -8.73 -6.83
C LEU A 223 -20.29 -8.31 -6.14
N ILE A 224 -21.41 -8.96 -6.48
CA ILE A 224 -22.74 -8.68 -5.89
C ILE A 224 -22.88 -9.35 -4.52
N ASP A 225 -22.27 -10.52 -4.33
CA ASP A 225 -22.36 -11.33 -3.12
C ASP A 225 -21.28 -10.99 -2.07
N GLY A 226 -20.27 -10.19 -2.44
CA GLY A 226 -19.12 -9.86 -1.61
C GLY A 226 -19.47 -9.04 -0.37
N THR A 227 -18.91 -9.45 0.77
CA THR A 227 -18.90 -8.67 2.01
C THR A 227 -17.50 -8.06 2.13
N PRO A 228 -17.35 -6.77 2.50
CA PRO A 228 -18.33 -5.81 3.00
C PRO A 228 -18.99 -4.94 1.90
N PRO A 229 -20.14 -4.28 2.19
CA PRO A 229 -20.82 -3.43 1.22
C PRO A 229 -19.87 -2.34 0.69
N PRO A 230 -20.00 -1.98 -0.61
CA PRO A 230 -19.17 -0.97 -1.23
C PRO A 230 -19.19 0.32 -0.42
N LEU A 231 -18.03 0.89 -0.18
CA LEU A 231 -17.91 2.15 0.55
C LEU A 231 -18.46 3.33 -0.26
N GLY A 232 -18.66 3.13 -1.56
CA GLY A 232 -19.18 4.10 -2.53
C GLY A 232 -18.10 4.47 -3.56
N PRO A 233 -18.50 5.03 -4.72
CA PRO A 233 -17.56 5.28 -5.81
C PRO A 233 -16.53 6.34 -5.41
N TYR A 234 -15.24 6.05 -5.61
CA TYR A 234 -14.12 6.98 -5.43
C TYR A 234 -13.84 7.40 -4.00
N ARG A 235 -14.14 6.57 -3.00
CA ARG A 235 -13.96 6.98 -1.60
C ARG A 235 -12.71 6.38 -0.99
N THR A 236 -11.78 7.25 -0.62
CA THR A 236 -10.69 6.90 0.30
C THR A 236 -11.15 7.21 1.69
N TYR A 237 -10.82 6.31 2.61
CA TYR A 237 -11.06 6.51 4.01
C TYR A 237 -9.72 6.59 4.72
N GLN A 238 -9.56 7.57 5.59
CA GLN A 238 -8.62 7.41 6.69
C GLN A 238 -9.29 6.50 7.72
N VAL A 239 -8.58 5.45 8.12
CA VAL A 239 -9.12 4.41 9.02
C VAL A 239 -8.14 4.14 10.15
N PRO A 240 -8.62 3.68 11.32
CA PRO A 240 -7.74 3.17 12.34
C PRO A 240 -6.88 2.03 11.81
N VAL A 241 -5.58 2.04 12.10
CA VAL A 241 -4.67 0.98 11.62
C VAL A 241 -5.08 -0.41 12.15
N VAL A 242 -5.71 -0.47 13.33
CA VAL A 242 -6.30 -1.71 13.86
C VAL A 242 -7.36 -2.31 12.93
N ASP A 243 -8.12 -1.49 12.19
CA ASP A 243 -9.10 -1.99 11.24
C ASP A 243 -8.43 -2.60 10.01
N ILE A 244 -7.30 -2.05 9.58
CA ILE A 244 -6.47 -2.65 8.53
C ILE A 244 -5.91 -4.00 9.02
N ALA A 245 -5.51 -4.11 10.29
CA ALA A 245 -5.04 -5.37 10.87
C ALA A 245 -6.15 -6.44 10.84
N VAL A 246 -7.38 -6.07 11.17
CA VAL A 246 -8.55 -6.96 11.09
C VAL A 246 -8.86 -7.36 9.64
N LEU A 247 -8.83 -6.41 8.70
CA LEU A 247 -9.12 -6.68 7.28
C LEU A 247 -8.11 -7.62 6.62
N THR A 248 -6.84 -7.54 7.04
CA THR A 248 -5.73 -8.20 6.35
C THR A 248 -5.20 -9.42 7.10
N GLY A 249 -5.47 -9.54 8.40
CA GLY A 249 -4.84 -10.54 9.26
C GLY A 249 -3.32 -10.34 9.41
N LEU A 250 -2.81 -9.15 9.12
CA LEU A 250 -1.41 -8.80 9.30
C LEU A 250 -1.12 -8.40 10.75
N ASN A 251 0.09 -8.68 11.22
CA ASN A 251 0.56 -8.10 12.47
C ASN A 251 0.95 -6.63 12.24
N LEU A 252 0.08 -5.71 12.67
CA LEU A 252 0.27 -4.27 12.57
C LEU A 252 0.32 -3.58 13.95
N THR A 253 0.60 -4.32 15.03
CA THR A 253 0.52 -3.79 16.41
C THR A 253 1.34 -2.50 16.60
N VAL A 254 2.60 -2.49 16.16
CA VAL A 254 3.48 -1.32 16.30
C VAL A 254 2.93 -0.10 15.55
N LEU A 255 2.38 -0.32 14.35
CA LEU A 255 1.77 0.75 13.55
C LEU A 255 0.46 1.24 14.19
N ALA A 256 -0.35 0.34 14.75
CA ALA A 256 -1.59 0.68 15.43
C ALA A 256 -1.38 1.45 16.74
N GLU A 257 -0.31 1.16 17.49
CA GLU A 257 0.08 1.94 18.67
C GLU A 257 0.54 3.36 18.29
N ALA A 258 1.11 3.51 17.08
CA ALA A 258 1.58 4.79 16.55
C ALA A 258 0.51 5.58 15.76
N ASP A 259 -0.71 5.05 15.62
CA ASP A 259 -1.76 5.63 14.78
C ASP A 259 -2.19 7.02 15.29
N VAL A 260 -2.22 8.00 14.40
CA VAL A 260 -2.64 9.37 14.68
C VAL A 260 -4.17 9.52 14.75
N LEU A 261 -4.92 8.60 14.14
CA LEU A 261 -6.39 8.66 14.16
C LEU A 261 -6.96 8.03 15.43
N ALA A 262 -6.49 6.84 15.81
CA ALA A 262 -6.94 6.13 17.01
C ALA A 262 -5.87 5.13 17.54
N PRO A 263 -4.92 5.57 18.38
CA PRO A 263 -3.91 4.68 18.97
C PRO A 263 -4.55 3.72 19.98
N LEU A 264 -4.08 2.46 20.03
CA LEU A 264 -4.56 1.45 20.98
C LEU A 264 -4.11 1.77 22.45
N PRO A 265 -4.97 1.69 23.50
CA PRO A 265 -6.41 1.43 23.53
C PRO A 265 -7.22 2.53 24.25
N THR A 266 -8.02 3.31 23.51
CA THR A 266 -9.39 3.58 23.96
C THR A 266 -10.20 2.31 23.72
N ILE A 267 -10.66 1.69 24.81
CA ILE A 267 -11.41 0.42 24.82
C ILE A 267 -12.56 0.47 23.79
N ARG A 268 -12.45 -0.35 22.75
CA ARG A 268 -13.52 -0.66 21.81
C ARG A 268 -14.36 -1.81 22.37
N ASP A 269 -15.21 -1.52 23.35
CA ASP A 269 -16.20 -2.52 23.77
C ASP A 269 -17.50 -2.40 22.94
N ASP A 270 -17.80 -1.24 22.33
CA ASP A 270 -19.12 -0.99 21.72
C ASP A 270 -19.13 -0.42 20.28
N ALA A 271 -17.99 -0.07 19.68
CA ALA A 271 -17.97 0.55 18.36
C ALA A 271 -18.05 -0.48 17.22
N GLY A 272 -19.05 -0.39 16.35
CA GLY A 272 -19.22 -1.24 15.18
C GLY A 272 -18.05 -1.18 14.20
N PRO A 273 -17.87 -2.20 13.34
CA PRO A 273 -16.84 -2.20 12.31
C PRO A 273 -17.07 -0.99 11.41
N ARG A 274 -16.13 -0.03 11.41
CA ARG A 274 -16.10 1.22 10.61
C ARG A 274 -16.64 2.50 11.25
N GLU A 275 -17.03 2.53 12.53
CA GLU A 275 -17.51 3.79 13.15
C GLU A 275 -16.49 4.94 13.15
N LEU A 276 -15.19 4.61 13.11
CA LEU A 276 -14.09 5.59 13.12
C LEU A 276 -13.55 5.89 11.72
N TRP A 277 -14.16 5.37 10.66
CA TRP A 277 -13.69 5.59 9.29
C TRP A 277 -14.11 6.98 8.84
N VAL A 278 -13.13 7.78 8.43
CA VAL A 278 -13.34 9.15 7.95
C VAL A 278 -13.23 9.15 6.43
N GLU A 279 -14.34 9.36 5.74
CA GLU A 279 -14.35 9.57 4.28
C GLU A 279 -13.53 10.82 3.96
N LEU A 280 -12.65 10.74 2.97
CA LEU A 280 -11.78 11.84 2.53
C LEU A 280 -12.25 12.35 1.16
N PRO A 281 -13.13 13.36 1.11
CA PRO A 281 -13.50 14.04 -0.13
C PRO A 281 -12.34 14.89 -0.69
N GLU A 282 -11.47 15.41 0.17
CA GLU A 282 -10.32 16.23 -0.19
C GLU A 282 -9.11 15.89 0.67
N ILE A 283 -7.90 16.12 0.14
CA ILE A 283 -6.65 15.78 0.82
C ILE A 283 -6.42 16.55 2.13
N SER A 284 -6.94 17.77 2.22
CA SER A 284 -6.82 18.61 3.41
C SER A 284 -7.56 18.05 4.63
N GLU A 285 -8.41 17.04 4.46
CA GLU A 285 -9.13 16.40 5.56
C GLU A 285 -8.34 15.25 6.20
N VAL A 286 -7.17 14.89 5.65
CA VAL A 286 -6.27 13.89 6.24
C VAL A 286 -5.73 14.42 7.57
N ARG A 287 -5.83 13.59 8.61
CA ARG A 287 -5.30 13.89 9.93
C ARG A 287 -3.93 13.25 10.08
N LEU A 288 -2.88 14.05 10.19
CA LEU A 288 -1.50 13.58 10.43
C LEU A 288 -0.99 13.91 11.84
N GLU A 289 -1.83 14.58 12.64
CA GLU A 289 -1.56 14.91 14.04
C GLU A 289 -2.61 14.27 14.94
N PRO A 290 -2.23 13.79 16.14
CA PRO A 290 -3.19 13.35 17.13
C PRO A 290 -4.15 14.49 17.49
N GLN A 291 -5.45 14.22 17.67
CA GLN A 291 -6.32 15.22 18.28
C GLN A 291 -5.84 15.52 19.70
N PRO A 292 -5.77 16.80 20.12
CA PRO A 292 -5.66 17.10 21.54
C PRO A 292 -6.86 16.48 22.25
N ASP A 293 -6.61 15.77 23.35
CA ASP A 293 -7.66 15.12 24.14
C ASP A 293 -8.85 16.06 24.27
N ARG A 294 -10.01 15.64 23.74
CA ARG A 294 -11.27 16.24 24.16
C ARG A 294 -11.41 15.87 25.63
N LEU A 295 -10.99 16.77 26.51
CA LEU A 295 -11.35 16.71 27.92
C LEU A 295 -12.87 16.47 27.97
N PRO A 296 -13.35 15.40 28.64
CA PRO A 296 -14.77 15.19 28.77
C PRO A 296 -15.39 16.43 29.42
N ALA A 297 -16.44 16.94 28.79
CA ALA A 297 -17.24 18.07 29.27
C ALA A 297 -17.96 17.74 30.58
#